data_AF-A0ABD2PI21-F1
#
_entry.id   AF-A0ABD2PI21-F1
#
_cell.length_a   1.000
_cell.length_b   1.000
_cell.length_c   1.000
_cell.angle_alpha   90.00
_cell.angle_beta   90.00
_cell.angle_gamma   90.00
#
_symmetry.space_group_name_H-M   'P 1'
#
loop_
_entity.id
_entity.type
_entity.pdbx_description
1 polymer ?
#
loop_
_entity_poly.entity_id
_entity_poly.type
_entity_poly.pdbx_seq_one_letter_code
_entity_poly.pdbx_strand_id
1 'polypeptide(L)'
;MGVHTVSVKHRGQNIPGSPFQFTVGPITDGGAHKVHASGIGLTHGMTYSSNEFSIYTREAGAGGLSIAIEGPSKAEIDFEDRKDGSCFVAYRVTEPGEYICSVRFNDDHIPGSPFAISVGEGFERQIHSSDMRQVSVAAAQDRGLMVSS
;
A
#
# COMPACT_ATOMS: atom_id res chain seq x y z
N MET A 1 7.68 -36.13 4.43
CA MET A 1 6.84 -36.08 3.21
C MET A 1 5.51 -36.71 3.53
N GLY A 2 4.43 -35.92 3.56
CA GLY A 2 3.08 -36.44 3.78
C GLY A 2 2.06 -35.31 3.97
N VAL A 3 0.94 -35.40 3.26
CA VAL A 3 -0.25 -34.56 3.51
C VAL A 3 -0.92 -35.07 4.77
N HIS A 4 -0.99 -34.25 5.82
CA HIS A 4 -1.75 -34.57 7.04
C HIS A 4 -3.11 -33.88 6.97
N THR A 5 -4.14 -34.64 6.63
CA THR A 5 -5.52 -34.16 6.56
C THR A 5 -6.17 -34.22 7.94
N VAL A 6 -6.33 -33.07 8.61
CA VAL A 6 -7.18 -32.98 9.81
C VAL A 6 -8.61 -32.68 9.35
N SER A 7 -9.48 -33.68 9.46
CA SER A 7 -10.91 -33.52 9.18
C SER A 7 -11.63 -33.04 10.44
N VAL A 8 -11.98 -31.75 10.50
CA VAL A 8 -12.89 -31.24 11.54
C VAL A 8 -14.33 -31.33 11.03
N LYS A 9 -15.12 -32.23 11.64
CA LYS A 9 -16.56 -32.38 11.39
C LYS A 9 -17.35 -31.76 12.54
N HIS A 10 -18.26 -30.83 12.24
CA HIS A 10 -19.28 -30.39 13.20
C HIS A 10 -20.65 -30.93 12.73
N ARG A 11 -21.28 -31.81 13.52
CA ARG A 11 -22.59 -32.44 13.23
C ARG A 11 -22.71 -33.20 11.90
N GLY A 12 -21.62 -33.82 11.44
CA GLY A 12 -21.67 -34.76 10.31
C GLY A 12 -21.90 -34.13 8.93
N GLN A 13 -21.96 -32.80 8.83
CA GLN A 13 -22.16 -32.09 7.57
C GLN A 13 -20.91 -31.27 7.21
N ASN A 14 -20.38 -31.47 6.01
CA ASN A 14 -19.25 -30.73 5.48
C ASN A 14 -19.68 -29.28 5.19
N ILE A 15 -18.92 -28.31 5.70
CA ILE A 15 -19.08 -26.90 5.33
C ILE A 15 -18.60 -26.67 3.88
N PRO A 16 -19.25 -25.74 3.13
CA PRO A 16 -18.75 -25.32 1.83
C PRO A 16 -17.34 -24.71 1.97
N GLY A 17 -16.38 -25.16 1.16
CA GLY A 17 -14.95 -24.82 1.27
C GLY A 17 -14.03 -26.00 1.59
N SER A 18 -14.58 -27.19 1.80
CA SER A 18 -13.80 -28.42 1.90
C SER A 18 -13.45 -28.99 0.53
N PRO A 19 -12.21 -29.45 0.30
CA PRO A 19 -11.11 -29.50 1.26
C PRO A 19 -10.28 -28.21 1.32
N PHE A 20 -9.91 -27.79 2.54
CA PHE A 20 -8.84 -26.82 2.74
C PHE A 20 -7.49 -27.54 2.60
N GLN A 21 -6.69 -27.14 1.62
CA GLN A 21 -5.31 -27.61 1.49
C GLN A 21 -4.42 -26.76 2.41
N PHE A 22 -3.97 -27.33 3.51
CA PHE A 22 -2.79 -26.83 4.22
C PHE A 22 -1.60 -27.68 3.76
N THR A 23 -0.75 -27.10 2.93
CA THR A 23 0.54 -27.68 2.60
C THR A 23 1.43 -27.51 3.83
N VAL A 24 1.75 -28.62 4.50
CA VAL A 24 2.85 -28.64 5.48
C VAL A 24 4.14 -28.62 4.67
N GLY A 25 4.55 -27.41 4.28
CA GLY A 25 5.91 -27.14 3.85
C GLY A 25 6.88 -27.47 4.99
N PRO A 26 8.15 -27.81 4.69
CA PRO A 26 9.15 -28.03 5.72
C PRO A 26 9.22 -26.80 6.66
N ILE A 27 9.79 -26.95 7.86
CA ILE A 27 10.04 -25.83 8.81
C ILE A 27 10.93 -24.72 8.19
N THR A 28 11.39 -24.95 6.97
CA THR A 28 12.13 -24.08 6.04
C THR A 28 11.25 -23.14 5.21
N ASP A 29 9.92 -23.28 5.23
CA ASP A 29 8.98 -22.40 4.54
C ASP A 29 9.03 -21.04 5.23
N GLY A 30 9.81 -20.12 4.70
CA GLY A 30 10.28 -18.89 5.35
C GLY A 30 9.20 -17.89 5.72
N GLY A 31 7.95 -18.29 5.98
CA GLY A 31 6.85 -17.46 6.48
C GLY A 31 6.09 -16.69 5.39
N ALA A 32 6.54 -16.73 4.13
CA ALA A 32 6.00 -15.92 3.04
C ALA A 32 4.50 -16.12 2.82
N HIS A 33 4.02 -17.37 2.91
CA HIS A 33 2.59 -17.70 2.79
C HIS A 33 1.71 -17.10 3.91
N LYS A 34 2.32 -16.63 5.01
CA LYS A 34 1.65 -15.96 6.14
C LYS A 34 1.74 -14.45 6.08
N VAL A 35 2.46 -13.90 5.10
CA VAL A 35 2.53 -12.47 4.86
C VAL A 35 1.33 -12.06 4.02
N HIS A 36 0.69 -10.97 4.40
CA HIS A 36 -0.45 -10.42 3.67
C HIS A 36 -0.19 -8.95 3.32
N ALA A 37 -0.48 -8.55 2.09
CA ALA A 37 -0.38 -7.16 1.66
C ALA A 37 -1.75 -6.66 1.24
N SER A 38 -2.13 -5.48 1.73
CA SER A 38 -3.44 -4.87 1.46
C SER A 38 -3.33 -3.36 1.39
N GLY A 39 -4.06 -2.76 0.45
CA GLY A 39 -4.06 -1.32 0.22
C GLY A 39 -4.36 -1.03 -1.24
N ILE A 40 -4.92 0.15 -1.50
CA ILE A 40 -5.26 0.58 -2.86
C ILE A 40 -4.02 0.66 -3.75
N GLY A 41 -2.86 0.99 -3.18
CA GLY A 41 -1.58 1.06 -3.89
C GLY A 41 -1.08 -0.27 -4.44
N LEU A 42 -1.72 -1.41 -4.14
CA LEU A 42 -1.41 -2.70 -4.77
C LEU A 42 -2.26 -3.00 -6.01
N THR A 43 -3.18 -2.10 -6.38
CA THR A 43 -4.08 -2.29 -7.54
C THR A 43 -4.17 -1.05 -8.39
N HIS A 44 -4.29 0.13 -7.76
CA HIS A 44 -4.41 1.41 -8.43
C HIS A 44 -3.56 2.48 -7.76
N GLY A 45 -2.99 3.35 -8.59
CA GLY A 45 -2.27 4.52 -8.09
C GLY A 45 -2.43 5.74 -8.98
N MET A 46 -1.88 6.86 -8.53
CA MET A 46 -1.80 8.10 -9.29
C MET A 46 -0.36 8.59 -9.32
N THR A 47 0.06 9.16 -10.45
CA THR A 47 1.36 9.85 -10.54
C THR A 47 1.40 11.05 -9.62
N TYR A 48 2.60 11.39 -9.14
CA TYR A 48 2.88 12.51 -8.25
C TYR A 48 2.10 12.50 -6.91
N SER A 49 1.43 11.40 -6.60
CA SER A 49 0.65 11.18 -5.38
C SER A 49 1.30 10.06 -4.55
N SER A 50 1.09 10.10 -3.24
CA SER A 50 1.50 9.02 -2.35
C SER A 50 0.53 7.85 -2.51
N ASN A 51 1.03 6.72 -3.02
CA ASN A 51 0.26 5.49 -3.17
C ASN A 51 0.63 4.53 -2.05
N GLU A 52 -0.35 4.18 -1.22
CA GLU A 52 -0.08 3.59 0.09
C GLU A 52 -0.65 2.18 0.17
N PHE A 53 0.12 1.29 0.80
CA PHE A 53 -0.30 -0.06 1.15
C PHE A 53 0.36 -0.53 2.45
N SER A 54 -0.24 -1.54 3.07
CA SER A 54 0.21 -2.13 4.32
C SER A 54 0.56 -3.59 4.13
N ILE A 55 1.66 -4.02 4.73
CA ILE A 55 2.13 -5.40 4.72
C ILE A 55 2.08 -5.93 6.16
N TYR A 56 1.35 -7.01 6.37
CA TYR A 56 1.21 -7.71 7.64
C TYR A 56 2.14 -8.92 7.64
N THR A 57 3.18 -8.87 8.48
CA THR A 57 4.19 -9.94 8.62
C THR A 57 4.13 -10.62 9.98
N ARG A 58 3.20 -10.23 10.86
CA ARG A 58 3.07 -10.72 12.23
C ARG A 58 3.03 -12.25 12.34
N GLU A 59 2.36 -12.92 11.41
CA GLU A 59 2.22 -14.38 11.43
C GLU A 59 3.42 -15.11 10.81
N ALA A 60 4.21 -14.42 9.99
CA ALA A 60 5.37 -14.97 9.28
C ALA A 60 6.60 -15.13 10.19
N GLY A 61 6.72 -14.30 11.22
CA GLY A 61 7.86 -14.32 12.16
C GLY A 61 9.02 -13.43 11.72
N ALA A 62 10.21 -13.66 12.29
CA ALA A 62 11.40 -12.90 11.92
C ALA A 62 11.92 -13.34 10.54
N GLY A 63 12.23 -12.37 9.67
CA GLY A 63 12.70 -12.61 8.31
C GLY A 63 12.98 -11.32 7.56
N GLY A 64 13.51 -11.45 6.33
CA GLY A 64 13.76 -10.32 5.44
C GLY A 64 12.56 -10.06 4.52
N LEU A 65 12.03 -8.84 4.52
CA LEU A 65 11.01 -8.41 3.56
C LEU A 65 11.68 -7.61 2.43
N SER A 66 11.38 -7.97 1.19
CA SER A 66 11.91 -7.32 -0.02
C SER A 66 10.75 -6.83 -0.89
N ILE A 67 10.84 -5.58 -1.33
CA ILE A 67 9.83 -4.93 -2.17
C ILE A 67 10.52 -4.39 -3.41
N ALA A 68 10.00 -4.72 -4.58
CA ALA A 68 10.47 -4.20 -5.87
C ALA A 68 9.28 -3.72 -6.69
N ILE A 69 9.37 -2.50 -7.22
CA ILE A 69 8.35 -1.94 -8.11
C ILE A 69 9.01 -1.71 -9.47
N GLU A 70 8.52 -2.40 -10.49
CA GLU A 70 9.00 -2.32 -11.86
C GLU A 70 7.92 -1.69 -12.73
N GLY A 71 8.29 -0.79 -13.63
CA GLY A 71 7.33 -0.10 -14.49
C GLY A 71 7.98 0.99 -15.34
N PRO A 72 7.18 1.88 -15.94
CA PRO A 72 7.67 2.88 -16.88
C PRO A 72 8.59 3.94 -16.24
N SER A 73 8.41 4.26 -14.95
CA SER A 73 9.30 5.17 -14.22
C SER A 73 9.83 4.56 -12.92
N LYS A 74 10.88 5.17 -12.36
CA LYS A 74 11.42 4.78 -11.06
C LYS A 74 10.44 5.17 -9.96
N ALA A 75 10.03 4.19 -9.15
CA ALA A 75 9.25 4.44 -7.95
C ALA A 75 10.17 4.89 -6.79
N GLU A 76 9.81 6.00 -6.16
CA GLU A 76 10.34 6.39 -4.85
C GLU A 76 9.51 5.66 -3.80
N ILE A 77 10.15 4.87 -2.93
CA ILE A 77 9.45 4.03 -1.95
C ILE A 77 9.85 4.50 -0.55
N ASP A 78 8.86 4.84 0.25
CA ASP A 78 8.95 5.13 1.66
C ASP A 78 8.44 3.93 2.46
N PHE A 79 9.21 3.50 3.45
CA PHE A 79 8.89 2.36 4.30
C PHE A 79 8.87 2.81 5.76
N GLU A 80 7.80 2.49 6.47
CA GLU A 80 7.61 2.78 7.88
C GLU A 80 7.20 1.51 8.65
N ASP A 81 7.97 1.11 9.64
CA ASP A 81 7.57 0.03 10.56
C ASP A 81 6.67 0.60 11.67
N ARG A 82 5.43 0.10 11.76
CA ARG A 82 4.48 0.60 12.78
C ARG A 82 4.62 -0.10 14.13
N LYS A 83 5.61 -0.99 14.30
CA LYS A 83 5.87 -1.82 15.51
C LYS A 83 4.70 -2.66 16.04
N ASP A 84 3.52 -2.57 15.43
CA ASP A 84 2.32 -3.36 15.73
C ASP A 84 2.31 -4.71 14.97
N GLY A 85 3.38 -5.01 14.22
CA GLY A 85 3.46 -6.17 13.33
C GLY A 85 2.94 -5.92 11.91
N SER A 86 2.68 -4.65 11.58
CA SER A 86 2.43 -4.18 10.22
C SER A 86 3.51 -3.20 9.77
N CYS A 87 3.83 -3.25 8.48
CA CYS A 87 4.73 -2.35 7.79
C CYS A 87 3.91 -1.50 6.83
N PHE A 88 4.06 -0.19 6.92
CA PHE A 88 3.44 0.75 6.02
C PHE A 88 4.40 1.09 4.89
N VAL A 89 3.90 1.06 3.66
CA VAL A 89 4.68 1.33 2.46
C VAL A 89 3.94 2.37 1.64
N ALA A 90 4.63 3.44 1.30
CA ALA A 90 4.15 4.45 0.38
C ALA A 90 5.09 4.50 -0.81
N TYR A 91 4.56 4.69 -2.01
CA TYR A 91 5.39 4.90 -3.19
C TYR A 91 4.85 6.01 -4.08
N ARG A 92 5.77 6.72 -4.72
CA ARG A 92 5.49 7.79 -5.68
C ARG A 92 6.17 7.49 -7.01
N VAL A 93 5.43 7.70 -8.09
CA VAL A 93 5.90 7.51 -9.47
C VAL A 93 5.57 8.75 -10.30
N THR A 94 6.34 9.00 -11.35
CA THR A 94 6.20 10.21 -12.19
C THR A 94 5.46 9.94 -13.50
N GLU A 95 5.50 8.70 -14.01
CA GLU A 95 4.83 8.34 -15.27
C GLU A 95 3.64 7.41 -15.05
N PRO A 96 2.51 7.64 -15.74
CA PRO A 96 1.36 6.75 -15.69
C PRO A 96 1.67 5.46 -16.46
N GLY A 97 0.96 4.38 -16.14
CA GLY A 97 1.10 3.09 -16.83
C GLY A 97 0.89 1.90 -15.91
N GLU A 98 1.22 0.72 -16.42
CA GLU A 98 1.18 -0.52 -15.65
C GLU A 98 2.50 -0.72 -14.89
N TYR A 99 2.38 -0.95 -13.59
CA TYR A 99 3.49 -1.24 -12.69
C TYR A 99 3.31 -2.63 -12.09
N ILE A 100 4.42 -3.30 -11.83
CA ILE A 100 4.46 -4.61 -11.19
C ILE A 100 5.16 -4.47 -9.84
N CYS A 101 4.42 -4.72 -8.76
CA CYS A 101 4.97 -4.75 -7.41
C CYS A 101 5.24 -6.20 -6.98
N SER A 102 6.51 -6.53 -6.81
CA SER A 102 6.97 -7.80 -6.26
C SER A 102 7.24 -7.65 -4.77
N VAL A 103 6.53 -8.42 -3.96
CA VAL A 103 6.74 -8.47 -2.51
C VAL A 103 7.18 -9.89 -2.17
N ARG A 104 8.39 -9.99 -1.60
CA ARG A 104 9.01 -11.25 -1.22
C ARG A 104 9.35 -11.24 0.26
N PHE A 105 9.25 -12.39 0.90
CA PHE A 105 9.64 -12.60 2.28
C PHE A 105 10.57 -13.81 2.36
N ASN A 106 11.80 -13.61 2.83
CA ASN A 106 12.90 -14.57 2.78
C ASN A 106 13.09 -15.17 1.37
N ASP A 107 13.19 -14.31 0.35
CA ASP A 107 13.37 -14.66 -1.07
C ASP A 107 12.17 -15.34 -1.76
N ASP A 108 11.12 -15.69 -1.02
CA ASP A 108 9.88 -16.28 -1.56
C ASP A 108 8.77 -15.24 -1.78
N HIS A 109 8.00 -15.37 -2.87
CA HIS A 109 6.86 -14.49 -3.16
C HIS A 109 5.72 -14.71 -2.16
N ILE A 110 5.14 -13.61 -1.67
CA ILE A 110 3.94 -13.66 -0.83
C ILE A 110 2.70 -13.98 -1.68
N PRO A 111 1.60 -14.47 -1.07
CA PRO A 111 0.34 -14.64 -1.77
C PRO A 111 -0.14 -13.33 -2.43
N GLY A 112 -0.44 -13.39 -3.73
CA GLY A 112 -0.85 -12.24 -4.53
C GLY A 112 0.29 -11.50 -5.21
N SER A 113 1.55 -11.75 -4.83
CA SER A 113 2.70 -11.24 -5.57
C SER A 113 3.00 -12.10 -6.81
N PRO A 114 3.41 -11.50 -7.94
CA PRO A 114 3.50 -10.06 -8.19
C PRO A 114 2.14 -9.37 -8.39
N PHE A 115 2.00 -8.15 -7.86
CA PHE A 115 0.80 -7.33 -7.94
C PHE A 115 0.85 -6.43 -9.18
N ALA A 116 -0.17 -6.49 -10.03
CA ALA A 116 -0.33 -5.56 -11.15
C ALA A 116 -1.05 -4.30 -10.67
N ILE A 117 -0.39 -3.15 -10.83
CA ILE A 117 -0.85 -1.85 -10.39
C ILE A 117 -1.10 -0.99 -11.62
N SER A 118 -2.33 -0.50 -11.76
CA SER A 118 -2.69 0.48 -12.79
C SER A 118 -2.51 1.89 -12.23
N VAL A 119 -1.46 2.60 -12.68
CA VAL A 119 -1.20 3.98 -12.28
C VAL A 119 -1.77 4.94 -13.32
N GLY A 120 -2.74 5.75 -12.91
CA GLY A 120 -3.30 6.83 -13.71
C GLY A 120 -2.52 8.13 -13.59
N GLU A 121 -2.83 9.08 -14.47
CA GLU A 121 -2.32 10.45 -14.40
C GLU A 121 -2.89 11.17 -13.17
N GLY A 122 -2.00 11.53 -12.25
CA GLY A 122 -2.29 12.43 -11.14
C GLY A 122 -1.71 13.83 -11.38
N PHE A 123 -2.19 14.79 -10.61
CA PHE A 123 -1.69 16.16 -10.67
C PHE A 123 -0.61 16.36 -9.62
N GLU A 124 0.58 16.79 -10.04
CA GLU A 124 1.59 17.26 -9.11
C GLU A 124 1.06 18.51 -8.40
N ARG A 125 0.57 18.34 -7.16
CA ARG A 125 0.34 19.51 -6.30
C ARG A 125 1.71 20.04 -5.90
N GLN A 126 2.18 20.99 -6.68
CA GLN A 126 3.34 21.81 -6.38
C GLN A 126 3.02 22.67 -5.15
N ILE A 127 3.09 22.08 -3.95
CA ILE A 127 3.20 22.84 -2.70
C ILE A 127 4.67 23.25 -2.60
N HIS A 128 5.08 24.19 -3.45
CA HIS A 128 6.23 25.01 -3.14
C HIS A 128 5.83 25.83 -1.91
N SER A 129 6.38 25.47 -0.76
CA SER A 129 6.28 26.21 0.50
C SER A 129 7.05 27.53 0.42
N SER A 130 6.78 28.35 -0.61
CA SER A 130 7.54 29.54 -0.94
C SER A 130 6.70 30.61 -1.65
N ASP A 131 5.40 30.71 -1.38
CA ASP A 131 4.63 31.93 -1.72
C ASP A 131 3.49 32.16 -0.71
N MET A 132 3.84 32.26 0.58
CA MET A 132 3.01 32.96 1.55
C MET A 132 3.37 34.45 1.51
N ARG A 133 3.23 35.10 0.36
CA ARG A 133 3.22 36.57 0.25
C ARG A 133 1.77 37.05 0.16
N GLN A 134 1.16 37.11 1.34
CA GLN A 134 0.30 38.20 1.79
C GLN A 134 -0.50 38.92 0.70
N VAL A 135 -1.70 38.43 0.39
CA VAL A 135 -2.72 39.26 -0.25
C VAL A 135 -3.34 40.13 0.84
N SER A 136 -2.70 41.27 1.14
CA SER A 136 -3.34 42.34 1.91
C SER A 136 -4.43 42.95 1.04
N VAL A 137 -5.67 42.53 1.27
CA VAL A 137 -6.85 43.15 0.64
C VAL A 137 -6.87 44.64 0.99
N ALA A 138 -6.70 45.50 -0.01
CA ALA A 138 -6.96 46.93 0.11
C ALA A 138 -8.45 47.12 0.38
N ALA A 139 -8.81 47.30 1.66
CA ALA A 139 -10.17 47.62 2.06
C ALA A 139 -10.55 49.01 1.53
N ALA A 140 -11.68 49.03 0.84
CA ALA A 140 -12.28 50.14 0.11
C ALA A 140 -12.20 51.51 0.82
N GLN A 141 -11.80 52.51 0.04
CA GLN A 141 -11.94 53.92 0.36
C GLN A 141 -13.26 54.44 -0.22
N ASP A 142 -13.83 55.41 0.49
CA ASP A 142 -14.77 56.42 0.02
C ASP A 142 -16.27 56.11 0.06
N ARG A 143 -16.89 56.45 1.19
CA ARG A 143 -18.17 57.18 1.18
C ARG A 143 -18.15 58.25 2.28
N GLY A 144 -17.71 59.44 1.93
CA GLY A 144 -18.04 60.64 2.68
C GLY A 144 -19.53 60.95 2.51
N LEU A 145 -20.29 60.95 3.62
CA LEU A 145 -21.61 61.56 3.66
C LEU A 145 -21.59 62.67 4.71
N MET A 146 -21.60 63.91 4.23
CA MET A 146 -21.70 65.12 5.03
C MET A 146 -23.09 65.21 5.67
N VAL A 147 -23.16 65.48 6.98
CA VAL A 147 -24.41 65.85 7.65
C VAL A 147 -24.28 67.31 8.07
N SER A 148 -24.92 68.19 7.30
CA SER A 148 -25.10 69.60 7.65
C SER A 148 -26.21 69.70 8.69
N SER A 149 -26.02 70.52 9.72
CA SER A 149 -27.08 70.96 10.62
C SER A 149 -27.16 72.48 10.62
#